data_AF-A0A7J6IYQ8-F1
#
_entry.id   AF-A0A7J6IYQ8-F1
#
_cell.length_a   1.000
_cell.length_b   1.000
_cell.length_c   1.000
_cell.angle_alpha   90.00
_cell.angle_beta   90.00
_cell.angle_gamma   90.00
#
_symmetry.space_group_name_H-M   'P 1'
#
loop_
_entity.id
_entity.type
_entity.pdbx_description
1 polymer ?
#
loop_
_entity_poly.entity_id
_entity_poly.type
_entity_poly.pdbx_seq_one_letter_code
_entity_poly.pdbx_strand_id
1 'polypeptide(L)'
;MISFEDTYLVDVDLYDPSPFADIDSATSNIRANAAILHHYCKYVVNFARLHHRATKWVRQARQIIADRQTESEATEDELKEALASYGLLKSGKEVVESSGRVIDVMEMFRGRDDASDDVEGNDFGCMREVFYHFALMGLTRTFWDPTWKLIDEHLPHMHDMPDLEAHGVFVLERLEQRVPMLGLESWCYLVILMGVAMEVRQVEYQKRVEVVVSDIAGKGFACAESMLGDMRLLWGLDYAAQHDSSIGPTC
;
A
#
# COMPACT_ATOMS: atom_id res chain seq x y z
N MET A 1 9.68 -28.52 9.09
CA MET A 1 9.47 -27.39 8.16
C MET A 1 8.99 -26.23 9.03
N ILE A 2 9.88 -25.28 9.32
CA ILE A 2 9.53 -24.13 10.17
C ILE A 2 8.67 -23.23 9.28
N SER A 3 7.37 -23.18 9.57
CA SER A 3 6.46 -22.23 8.93
C SER A 3 6.80 -20.84 9.48
N PHE A 4 7.47 -20.03 8.67
CA PHE A 4 7.74 -18.62 8.98
C PHE A 4 6.45 -17.75 8.93
N GLU A 5 5.30 -18.36 8.62
CA GLU A 5 4.01 -17.67 8.46
C GLU A 5 3.38 -17.27 9.80
N ASP A 6 3.77 -17.91 10.92
CA ASP A 6 3.12 -17.72 12.23
C ASP A 6 3.97 -17.00 13.28
N THR A 7 5.18 -16.51 12.96
CA THR A 7 6.16 -16.09 13.98
C THR A 7 6.66 -14.64 13.89
N TYR A 8 5.89 -13.67 13.39
CA TYR A 8 6.37 -12.28 13.37
C TYR A 8 5.28 -11.23 13.62
N LEU A 9 4.44 -11.46 14.63
CA LEU A 9 3.76 -10.40 15.39
C LEU A 9 4.74 -9.73 16.38
N VAL A 10 5.98 -9.53 15.94
CA VAL A 10 7.09 -9.11 16.79
C VAL A 10 7.71 -7.87 16.17
N ASP A 11 7.50 -6.78 16.90
CA ASP A 11 8.31 -5.57 16.94
C ASP A 11 8.10 -4.49 15.87
N VAL A 12 6.96 -3.82 16.00
CA VAL A 12 6.92 -2.36 15.85
C VAL A 12 7.67 -1.68 17.02
N ASP A 13 7.85 -2.39 18.15
CA ASP A 13 8.54 -1.94 19.37
C ASP A 13 10.08 -1.97 19.32
N LEU A 14 10.71 -2.48 18.27
CA LEU A 14 12.18 -2.42 18.07
C LEU A 14 12.65 -1.11 17.43
N TYR A 15 12.12 0.02 17.90
CA TYR A 15 12.77 1.31 17.67
C TYR A 15 13.84 1.51 18.73
N ASP A 16 15.09 1.19 18.39
CA ASP A 16 16.25 1.65 19.15
C ASP A 16 16.95 2.80 18.38
N PRO A 17 16.76 4.06 18.82
CA PRO A 17 17.46 5.21 18.23
C PRO A 17 18.92 5.33 18.68
N SER A 18 19.35 4.55 19.68
CA SER A 18 20.69 4.64 20.27
C SER A 18 21.86 4.50 19.28
N PRO A 19 21.77 3.75 18.17
CA PRO A 19 22.85 3.70 17.18
C PRO A 19 23.08 5.03 16.44
N PHE A 20 22.19 6.02 16.61
CA PHE A 20 22.19 7.27 15.87
C PHE A 20 22.33 8.53 16.75
N ALA A 21 22.56 8.37 18.06
CA ALA A 21 22.59 9.49 19.01
C ALA A 21 23.88 10.35 18.94
N ASP A 22 24.98 9.82 18.40
CA ASP A 22 26.27 10.52 18.26
C ASP A 22 26.70 10.55 16.78
N ILE A 23 26.28 11.56 16.00
CA ILE A 23 26.63 11.59 14.56
C ILE A 23 27.19 12.95 14.11
N ASP A 24 28.37 12.86 13.47
CA ASP A 24 29.18 13.93 12.89
C ASP A 24 28.70 14.32 11.47
N SER A 25 28.76 15.62 11.16
CA SER A 25 27.99 16.29 10.09
C SER A 25 28.35 15.90 8.64
N ALA A 26 29.50 15.25 8.41
CA ALA A 26 29.97 14.89 7.07
C ALA A 26 29.48 13.51 6.56
N THR A 27 28.97 12.64 7.45
CA THR A 27 28.46 11.28 7.12
C THR A 27 26.93 11.20 6.95
N SER A 28 26.26 12.36 6.91
CA SER A 28 24.81 12.49 7.10
C SER A 28 23.95 11.87 5.98
N ASN A 29 24.19 12.20 4.70
CA ASN A 29 23.25 11.86 3.61
C ASN A 29 23.21 10.37 3.26
N ILE A 30 24.36 9.68 3.22
CA ILE A 30 24.42 8.24 2.94
C ILE A 30 23.71 7.45 4.05
N ARG A 31 23.88 7.86 5.32
CA ARG A 31 23.24 7.21 6.46
C ARG A 31 21.75 7.54 6.56
N ALA A 32 21.34 8.76 6.22
CA ALA A 32 19.94 9.13 6.10
C ALA A 32 19.23 8.29 5.02
N ASN A 33 19.84 8.14 3.85
CA ASN A 33 19.31 7.28 2.78
C ASN A 33 19.26 5.80 3.19
N ALA A 34 20.27 5.30 3.89
CA ALA A 34 20.26 3.94 4.43
C ALA A 34 19.15 3.72 5.48
N ALA A 35 18.89 4.72 6.34
CA ALA A 35 17.79 4.68 7.30
C ALA A 35 16.42 4.71 6.60
N ILE A 36 16.21 5.61 5.63
CA ILE A 36 15.00 5.66 4.79
C ILE A 36 14.77 4.30 4.14
N LEU A 37 15.81 3.73 3.54
CA LEU A 37 15.75 2.43 2.88
C LEU A 37 15.40 1.29 3.84
N HIS A 38 16.03 1.25 5.02
CA HIS A 38 15.73 0.25 6.04
C HIS A 38 14.27 0.32 6.51
N HIS A 39 13.79 1.52 6.80
CA HIS A 39 12.40 1.75 7.21
C HIS A 39 11.42 1.39 6.09
N TYR A 40 11.73 1.79 4.86
CA TYR A 40 10.96 1.43 3.68
C TYR A 40 10.84 -0.09 3.51
N CYS A 41 11.95 -0.81 3.57
CA CYS A 41 11.95 -2.27 3.41
C CYS A 41 11.11 -2.96 4.49
N LYS A 42 11.25 -2.56 5.77
CA LYS A 42 10.42 -3.09 6.86
C LYS A 42 8.94 -2.79 6.63
N TYR A 43 8.63 -1.56 6.23
CA TYR A 43 7.28 -1.13 5.92
C TYR A 43 6.67 -1.96 4.77
N VAL A 44 7.35 -2.06 3.63
CA VAL A 44 6.87 -2.82 2.46
C VAL A 44 6.66 -4.28 2.79
N VAL A 45 7.54 -4.91 3.57
CA VAL A 45 7.37 -6.32 3.99
C VAL A 45 6.10 -6.50 4.83
N ASN A 46 5.87 -5.63 5.82
CA ASN A 46 4.68 -5.71 6.66
C ASN A 46 3.40 -5.43 5.86
N PHE A 47 3.47 -4.46 4.94
CA PHE A 47 2.36 -4.11 4.07
C PHE A 47 2.02 -5.23 3.07
N ALA A 48 3.02 -5.84 2.45
CA ALA A 48 2.85 -6.99 1.56
C ALA A 48 2.22 -8.18 2.29
N ARG A 49 2.63 -8.44 3.55
CA ARG A 49 2.02 -9.49 4.39
C ARG A 49 0.57 -9.18 4.72
N LEU A 50 0.27 -7.93 5.06
CA LEU A 50 -1.09 -7.47 5.32
C LEU A 50 -1.98 -7.65 4.09
N HIS A 51 -1.53 -7.19 2.92
CA HIS A 51 -2.22 -7.38 1.65
C HIS A 51 -2.41 -8.84 1.29
N HIS A 52 -1.42 -9.69 1.53
CA HIS A 52 -1.54 -11.13 1.30
C HIS A 52 -2.63 -11.75 2.19
N ARG A 53 -2.62 -11.45 3.50
CA ARG A 53 -3.65 -11.92 4.45
C ARG A 53 -5.04 -11.44 4.04
N ALA A 54 -5.16 -10.16 3.68
CA ALA A 54 -6.42 -9.57 3.24
C ALA A 54 -6.93 -10.21 1.94
N THR A 55 -6.06 -10.38 0.93
CA THR A 55 -6.43 -11.01 -0.35
C THR A 55 -6.84 -12.46 -0.15
N LYS A 56 -6.11 -13.20 0.69
CA LYS A 56 -6.46 -14.58 1.06
C LYS A 56 -7.82 -14.63 1.74
N TRP A 57 -8.05 -13.75 2.70
CA TRP A 57 -9.32 -13.64 3.40
C TRP A 57 -10.48 -13.35 2.44
N VAL A 58 -10.34 -12.36 1.55
CA VAL A 58 -11.37 -12.00 0.55
C VAL A 58 -11.69 -13.19 -0.34
N ARG A 59 -10.68 -13.91 -0.84
CA ARG A 59 -10.90 -15.10 -1.69
C ARG A 59 -11.69 -16.18 -0.95
N GLN A 60 -11.35 -16.44 0.30
CA GLN A 60 -12.05 -17.45 1.11
C GLN A 60 -13.48 -17.00 1.46
N ALA A 61 -13.66 -15.73 1.82
CA ALA A 61 -14.97 -15.18 2.16
C ALA A 61 -15.90 -15.16 0.93
N ARG A 62 -15.41 -14.71 -0.23
CA ARG A 62 -16.17 -14.75 -1.50
C ARG A 62 -16.63 -16.17 -1.86
N GLN A 63 -15.77 -17.17 -1.66
CA GLN A 63 -16.14 -18.57 -1.92
C GLN A 63 -17.32 -19.00 -1.03
N ILE A 64 -17.23 -18.74 0.28
CA ILE A 64 -18.31 -19.09 1.22
C ILE A 64 -19.61 -18.34 0.90
N ILE A 65 -19.51 -17.06 0.54
CA ILE A 65 -20.68 -16.25 0.17
C ILE A 65 -21.31 -16.79 -1.11
N ALA A 66 -20.51 -17.10 -2.13
CA ALA A 66 -21.01 -17.66 -3.38
C ALA A 66 -21.69 -19.01 -3.18
N ASP A 67 -21.11 -19.89 -2.35
CA ASP A 67 -21.70 -21.19 -2.01
C ASP A 67 -23.05 -21.01 -1.32
N ARG A 68 -23.15 -20.08 -0.35
CA ARG A 68 -24.41 -19.79 0.36
C ARG A 68 -25.48 -19.13 -0.52
N GLN A 69 -25.09 -18.18 -1.36
CA GLN A 69 -26.02 -17.50 -2.28
C GLN A 69 -26.55 -18.45 -3.37
N THR A 70 -25.80 -19.51 -3.69
CA THR A 70 -26.27 -20.57 -4.60
C THR A 70 -27.30 -21.48 -3.92
N GLU A 71 -27.23 -21.64 -2.60
CA GLU A 71 -28.16 -22.46 -1.81
C GLU A 71 -29.47 -21.73 -1.47
N SER A 72 -29.40 -20.44 -1.10
CA SER A 72 -30.57 -19.59 -0.84
C SER A 72 -30.21 -18.09 -0.86
N GLU A 73 -31.20 -17.20 -0.93
CA GLU A 73 -31.00 -15.77 -0.65
C GLU A 73 -30.65 -15.60 0.84
N ALA A 74 -29.37 -15.72 1.16
CA ALA A 74 -28.84 -15.61 2.52
C ALA A 74 -28.82 -14.15 2.97
N THR A 75 -29.33 -13.91 4.17
CA THR A 75 -29.26 -12.63 4.87
C THR A 75 -27.83 -12.32 5.33
N GLU A 76 -27.55 -11.06 5.65
CA GLU A 76 -26.23 -10.63 6.13
C GLU A 76 -25.80 -11.36 7.41
N ASP A 77 -26.74 -11.60 8.33
CA ASP A 77 -26.48 -12.31 9.58
C ASP A 77 -26.11 -13.78 9.32
N GLU A 78 -26.78 -14.44 8.37
CA GLU A 78 -26.45 -15.82 7.96
C GLU A 78 -25.07 -15.90 7.30
N LEU A 79 -24.68 -14.87 6.51
CA LEU A 79 -23.34 -14.78 5.95
C LEU A 79 -22.29 -14.55 7.03
N LYS A 80 -22.54 -13.67 8.01
CA LYS A 80 -21.66 -13.44 9.16
C LYS A 80 -21.49 -14.71 9.99
N GLU A 81 -22.56 -15.48 10.21
CA GLU A 81 -22.50 -16.76 10.92
C GLU A 81 -21.71 -17.82 10.13
N ALA A 82 -21.92 -17.90 8.82
CA ALA A 82 -21.14 -18.77 7.95
C ALA A 82 -19.65 -18.42 8.03
N LEU A 83 -19.27 -17.15 7.87
CA LEU A 83 -17.89 -16.70 8.02
C LEU A 83 -17.32 -17.01 9.42
N ALA A 84 -18.12 -16.87 10.47
CA ALA A 84 -17.71 -17.19 11.83
C ALA A 84 -17.41 -18.70 12.00
N SER A 85 -18.23 -19.57 11.41
CA SER A 85 -18.04 -21.03 11.48
C SER A 85 -16.71 -21.49 10.84
N TYR A 86 -16.23 -20.76 9.83
CA TYR A 86 -14.93 -20.99 9.19
C TYR A 86 -13.77 -20.19 9.82
N GLY A 87 -14.01 -19.48 10.94
CA GLY A 87 -13.02 -18.64 11.62
C GLY A 87 -12.65 -17.35 10.86
N LEU A 88 -13.31 -17.06 9.75
CA LEU A 88 -13.02 -15.89 8.92
C LEU A 88 -13.51 -14.60 9.57
N LEU A 89 -14.56 -14.61 10.38
CA LEU A 89 -14.98 -13.41 11.09
C LEU A 89 -13.87 -12.89 12.03
N LYS A 90 -13.23 -13.79 12.78
CA LYS A 90 -12.09 -13.45 13.65
C LYS A 90 -10.89 -12.98 12.83
N SER A 91 -10.50 -13.76 11.83
CA SER A 91 -9.35 -13.41 10.97
C SER A 91 -9.53 -12.09 10.24
N GLY A 92 -10.75 -11.78 9.78
CA GLY A 92 -11.09 -10.51 9.13
C GLY A 92 -10.92 -9.33 10.08
N LYS A 93 -11.41 -9.44 11.33
CA LYS A 93 -11.22 -8.42 12.37
C LYS A 93 -9.74 -8.17 12.67
N GLU A 94 -8.94 -9.22 12.75
CA GLU A 94 -7.49 -9.11 12.97
C GLU A 94 -6.79 -8.38 11.81
N VAL A 95 -7.25 -8.56 10.57
CA VAL A 95 -6.74 -7.82 9.41
C VAL A 95 -7.10 -6.35 9.52
N VAL A 96 -8.36 -6.01 9.81
CA VAL A 96 -8.81 -4.62 9.98
C VAL A 96 -8.04 -3.92 11.10
N GLU A 97 -7.91 -4.57 12.26
CA GLU A 97 -7.17 -4.04 13.40
C GLU A 97 -5.67 -3.84 13.07
N SER A 98 -5.06 -4.82 12.38
CA SER A 98 -3.66 -4.70 11.93
C SER A 98 -3.48 -3.52 10.97
N SER A 99 -4.43 -3.29 10.06
CA SER A 99 -4.41 -2.16 9.12
C SER A 99 -4.55 -0.82 9.82
N GLY A 100 -5.43 -0.71 10.81
CA GLY A 100 -5.60 0.49 11.62
C GLY A 100 -4.30 0.88 12.33
N ARG A 101 -3.64 -0.10 12.97
CA ARG A 101 -2.33 0.12 13.62
C ARG A 101 -1.25 0.60 12.65
N VAL A 102 -1.27 0.15 11.40
CA VAL A 102 -0.32 0.64 10.38
C VAL A 102 -0.54 2.12 10.09
N ILE A 103 -1.80 2.55 9.96
CA ILE A 103 -2.13 3.97 9.78
C ILE A 103 -1.72 4.79 11.01
N ASP A 104 -2.04 4.32 12.22
CA ASP A 104 -1.67 5.03 13.45
C ASP A 104 -0.16 5.24 13.54
N VAL A 105 0.63 4.23 13.19
CA VAL A 105 2.09 4.34 13.15
C VAL A 105 2.53 5.35 12.09
N MET A 106 1.93 5.35 10.90
CA MET A 106 2.27 6.33 9.85
C MET A 106 1.84 7.76 10.20
N GLU A 107 0.72 7.94 10.90
CA GLU A 107 0.25 9.24 11.41
C GLU A 107 1.10 9.76 12.57
N MET A 108 1.57 8.87 13.45
CA MET A 108 2.61 9.21 14.44
C MET A 108 3.90 9.66 13.74
N PHE A 109 4.21 9.06 12.59
CA PHE A 109 5.24 9.53 11.69
C PHE A 109 4.81 10.73 10.84
N ARG A 110 3.67 11.38 11.05
CA ARG A 110 3.34 12.66 10.42
C ARG A 110 3.37 13.82 11.42
N GLY A 111 2.90 13.59 12.65
CA GLY A 111 2.68 14.63 13.67
C GLY A 111 3.79 14.85 14.72
N ARG A 112 5.08 14.76 14.36
CA ARG A 112 6.19 15.02 15.31
C ARG A 112 6.99 16.30 15.03
N ASP A 113 6.36 17.29 14.40
CA ASP A 113 6.97 18.60 14.09
C ASP A 113 6.35 19.77 14.88
N ASP A 114 5.89 19.52 16.12
CA ASP A 114 5.76 20.60 17.08
C ASP A 114 7.08 20.71 17.86
N ALA A 115 7.91 21.69 17.47
CA ALA A 115 9.08 22.22 18.19
C ALA A 115 10.51 21.79 17.77
N SER A 116 10.81 21.75 16.48
CA SER A 116 12.17 22.12 16.04
C SER A 116 12.14 22.77 14.66
N ASP A 117 12.52 24.05 14.60
CA ASP A 117 12.63 24.93 13.42
C ASP A 117 13.63 24.45 12.34
N ASP A 118 13.93 23.15 12.20
CA ASP A 118 15.03 22.65 11.35
C ASP A 118 14.68 21.47 10.42
N VAL A 119 13.41 21.04 10.28
CA VAL A 119 13.05 19.82 9.51
C VAL A 119 12.12 20.06 8.32
N GLU A 120 11.70 21.31 8.06
CA GLU A 120 11.15 21.71 6.76
C GLU A 120 12.29 21.74 5.71
N GLY A 121 12.69 20.55 5.24
CA GLY A 121 13.75 20.42 4.23
C GLY A 121 14.56 19.13 4.30
N ASN A 122 14.36 18.27 5.31
CA ASN A 122 15.05 17.00 5.35
C ASN A 122 14.34 15.97 4.46
N ASP A 123 15.13 15.35 3.58
CA ASP A 123 14.79 14.29 2.64
C ASP A 123 13.99 13.12 3.29
N PHE A 124 14.19 12.90 4.60
CA PHE A 124 13.43 11.95 5.42
C PHE A 124 11.95 12.34 5.64
N GLY A 125 11.65 13.62 5.86
CA GLY A 125 10.28 14.13 6.06
C GLY A 125 9.43 13.95 4.81
N CYS A 126 9.99 14.35 3.65
CA CYS A 126 9.38 14.13 2.34
C CYS A 126 9.04 12.66 2.09
N MET A 127 9.93 11.73 2.47
CA MET A 127 9.70 10.31 2.26
C MET A 127 8.65 9.70 3.18
N ARG A 128 8.49 10.21 4.40
CA ARG A 128 7.41 9.77 5.29
C ARG A 128 6.04 10.08 4.68
N GLU A 129 5.87 11.27 4.12
CA GLU A 129 4.63 11.65 3.43
C GLU A 129 4.37 10.75 2.22
N VAL A 130 5.41 10.45 1.41
CA VAL A 130 5.29 9.51 0.30
C VAL A 130 4.83 8.13 0.76
N PHE A 131 5.43 7.58 1.82
CA PHE A 131 5.04 6.27 2.33
C PHE A 131 3.64 6.27 2.92
N TYR A 132 3.23 7.35 3.58
CA TYR A 132 1.88 7.52 4.10
C TYR A 132 0.84 7.52 2.96
N HIS A 133 1.04 8.31 1.91
CA HIS A 133 0.10 8.34 0.78
C HIS A 133 0.07 7.01 0.02
N PHE A 134 1.22 6.35 -0.14
CA PHE A 134 1.29 5.00 -0.69
C PHE A 134 0.56 3.97 0.19
N ALA A 135 0.65 4.09 1.52
CA ALA A 135 -0.09 3.28 2.48
C ALA A 135 -1.60 3.44 2.33
N LEU A 136 -2.06 4.69 2.28
CA LEU A 136 -3.47 5.00 2.06
C LEU A 136 -3.97 4.36 0.77
N MET A 137 -3.26 4.55 -0.35
CA MET A 137 -3.62 3.91 -1.63
C MET A 137 -3.79 2.40 -1.48
N GLY A 138 -2.78 1.72 -0.94
CA GLY A 138 -2.83 0.25 -0.82
C GLY A 138 -3.88 -0.25 0.17
N LEU A 139 -4.08 0.41 1.32
CA LEU A 139 -5.13 0.02 2.26
C LEU A 139 -6.51 0.25 1.69
N THR A 140 -6.72 1.37 1.00
CA THR A 140 -8.03 1.62 0.43
C THR A 140 -8.35 0.60 -0.67
N ARG A 141 -7.37 0.18 -1.48
CA ARG A 141 -7.53 -0.97 -2.39
C ARG A 141 -7.75 -2.30 -1.68
N THR A 142 -7.14 -2.50 -0.52
CA THR A 142 -7.31 -3.72 0.28
C THR A 142 -8.76 -3.89 0.74
N PHE A 143 -9.36 -2.78 1.18
CA PHE A 143 -10.72 -2.75 1.70
C PHE A 143 -11.77 -2.35 0.65
N TRP A 144 -11.37 -2.19 -0.60
CA TRP A 144 -12.27 -1.91 -1.74
C TRP A 144 -13.30 -3.03 -1.95
N ASP A 145 -12.98 -4.26 -1.56
CA ASP A 145 -13.89 -5.39 -1.72
C ASP A 145 -15.13 -5.28 -0.80
N PRO A 146 -16.36 -5.32 -1.34
CA PRO A 146 -17.58 -5.17 -0.54
C PRO A 146 -17.76 -6.28 0.51
N THR A 147 -17.07 -7.41 0.36
CA THR A 147 -17.09 -8.52 1.34
C THR A 147 -16.64 -8.07 2.73
N TRP A 148 -15.79 -7.04 2.80
CA TRP A 148 -15.30 -6.49 4.07
C TRP A 148 -16.40 -5.87 4.95
N LYS A 149 -17.56 -5.50 4.38
CA LYS A 149 -18.72 -5.01 5.16
C LYS A 149 -19.23 -6.02 6.18
N LEU A 150 -19.05 -7.31 5.89
CA LEU A 150 -19.41 -8.39 6.82
C LEU A 150 -18.52 -8.39 8.09
N ILE A 151 -17.38 -7.70 8.05
CA ILE A 151 -16.48 -7.51 9.20
C ILE A 151 -16.75 -6.18 9.89
N ASP A 152 -16.76 -5.09 9.13
CA ASP A 152 -16.98 -3.74 9.64
C ASP A 152 -17.68 -2.89 8.57
N GLU A 153 -18.86 -2.40 8.92
CA GLU A 153 -19.72 -1.60 8.05
C GLU A 153 -19.14 -0.22 7.74
N HIS A 154 -18.22 0.29 8.58
CA HIS A 154 -17.59 1.60 8.43
C HIS A 154 -16.41 1.61 7.46
N LEU A 155 -16.03 0.45 6.90
CA LEU A 155 -14.96 0.38 5.91
C LEU A 155 -15.38 1.08 4.60
N PRO A 156 -14.43 1.79 3.95
CA PRO A 156 -14.73 2.67 2.83
C PRO A 156 -15.47 1.93 1.71
N HIS A 157 -16.59 2.50 1.28
CA HIS A 157 -17.33 2.00 0.11
C HIS A 157 -16.64 2.45 -1.17
N MET A 158 -16.89 1.77 -2.30
CA MET A 158 -16.39 2.23 -3.62
C MET A 158 -16.72 3.71 -3.91
N HIS A 159 -17.85 4.21 -3.40
CA HIS A 159 -18.29 5.60 -3.56
C HIS A 159 -17.70 6.57 -2.52
N ASP A 160 -17.22 6.06 -1.38
CA ASP A 160 -16.64 6.85 -0.28
C ASP A 160 -15.10 6.90 -0.36
N MET A 161 -14.55 6.41 -1.47
CA MET A 161 -13.11 6.33 -1.69
C MET A 161 -12.51 7.74 -1.80
N PRO A 162 -11.45 8.06 -1.04
CA PRO A 162 -10.60 9.20 -1.32
C PRO A 162 -10.14 9.18 -2.77
N ASP A 163 -9.88 10.35 -3.35
CA ASP A 163 -9.30 10.47 -4.68
C ASP A 163 -7.91 9.80 -4.72
N LEU A 164 -7.90 8.51 -5.07
CA LEU A 164 -6.70 7.70 -5.16
C LEU A 164 -5.72 8.25 -6.21
N GLU A 165 -6.25 8.88 -7.26
CA GLU A 165 -5.42 9.57 -8.26
C GLU A 165 -4.70 10.76 -7.62
N ALA A 166 -5.36 11.55 -6.77
CA ALA A 166 -4.70 12.65 -6.05
C ALA A 166 -3.57 12.16 -5.13
N HIS A 167 -3.75 11.05 -4.42
CA HIS A 167 -2.66 10.45 -3.63
C HIS A 167 -1.51 9.94 -4.52
N GLY A 168 -1.83 9.31 -5.64
CA GLY A 168 -0.84 8.85 -6.62
C GLY A 168 -0.03 10.01 -7.22
N VAL A 169 -0.70 11.10 -7.58
CA VAL A 169 -0.07 12.32 -8.14
C VAL A 169 0.83 12.97 -7.10
N PHE A 170 0.40 13.09 -5.85
CA PHE A 170 1.25 13.61 -4.78
C PHE A 170 2.53 12.79 -4.63
N VAL A 171 2.40 11.46 -4.59
CA VAL A 171 3.56 10.57 -4.49
C VAL A 171 4.48 10.74 -5.70
N LEU A 172 3.92 10.81 -6.91
CA LEU A 172 4.68 11.00 -8.14
C LEU A 172 5.51 12.28 -8.11
N GLU A 173 4.91 13.41 -7.70
CA GLU A 173 5.59 14.70 -7.61
C GLU A 173 6.83 14.66 -6.70
N ARG A 174 6.73 13.96 -5.56
CA ARG A 174 7.86 13.81 -4.63
C ARG A 174 8.94 12.89 -5.20
N LEU A 175 8.54 11.83 -5.92
CA LEU A 175 9.50 10.91 -6.54
C LEU A 175 10.22 11.54 -7.74
N GLU A 176 9.56 12.38 -8.53
CA GLU A 176 10.18 13.13 -9.64
C GLU A 176 11.33 14.01 -9.15
N GLN A 177 11.15 14.67 -8.01
CA GLN A 177 12.19 15.51 -7.41
C GLN A 177 13.34 14.68 -6.83
N ARG A 178 13.02 13.53 -6.24
CA ARG A 178 13.98 12.72 -5.49
C ARG A 178 14.82 11.81 -6.38
N VAL A 179 14.18 11.04 -7.26
CA VAL A 179 14.82 9.96 -8.02
C VAL A 179 16.10 10.41 -8.74
N PRO A 180 16.18 11.59 -9.39
CA PRO A 180 17.40 12.06 -10.04
C PRO A 180 18.62 12.19 -9.11
N MET A 181 18.39 12.41 -7.81
CA MET A 181 19.46 12.54 -6.81
C MET A 181 19.97 11.19 -6.28
N LEU A 182 19.31 10.09 -6.64
CA LEU A 182 19.60 8.75 -6.13
C LEU A 182 20.43 7.92 -7.11
N GLY A 183 21.32 7.10 -6.55
CA GLY A 183 22.11 6.12 -7.27
C GLY A 183 21.41 4.77 -7.29
N LEU A 184 21.99 3.79 -6.59
CA LEU A 184 21.42 2.44 -6.56
C LEU A 184 20.04 2.43 -5.91
N GLU A 185 19.84 3.18 -4.83
CA GLU A 185 18.61 3.23 -4.01
C GLU A 185 17.34 3.54 -4.80
N SER A 186 17.47 4.13 -6.00
CA SER A 186 16.34 4.42 -6.88
C SER A 186 15.52 3.17 -7.23
N TRP A 187 16.13 1.98 -7.22
CA TRP A 187 15.45 0.71 -7.51
C TRP A 187 14.27 0.41 -6.57
N CYS A 188 14.38 0.82 -5.31
CA CYS A 188 13.37 0.56 -4.29
C CYS A 188 12.04 1.25 -4.60
N TYR A 189 12.09 2.36 -5.31
CA TYR A 189 10.91 3.16 -5.63
C TYR A 189 10.06 2.57 -6.75
N LEU A 190 10.55 1.56 -7.48
CA LEU A 190 9.79 0.89 -8.53
C LEU A 190 8.49 0.28 -8.02
N VAL A 191 8.48 -0.25 -6.78
CA VAL A 191 7.26 -0.80 -6.16
C VAL A 191 6.24 0.31 -5.87
N ILE A 192 6.70 1.47 -5.41
CA ILE A 192 5.83 2.64 -5.18
C ILE A 192 5.28 3.15 -6.52
N LEU A 193 6.14 3.29 -7.52
CA LEU A 193 5.77 3.74 -8.86
C LEU A 193 4.76 2.79 -9.53
N MET A 194 4.84 1.49 -9.26
CA MET A 194 3.80 0.55 -9.69
C MET A 194 2.45 0.85 -9.03
N GLY A 195 2.42 1.12 -7.72
CA GLY A 195 1.21 1.55 -7.03
C GLY A 195 0.64 2.85 -7.61
N VAL A 196 1.49 3.85 -7.86
CA VAL A 196 1.11 5.11 -8.52
C VAL A 196 0.55 4.84 -9.92
N ALA A 197 1.23 4.02 -10.73
CA ALA A 197 0.80 3.68 -12.08
C ALA A 197 -0.59 3.06 -12.10
N MET A 198 -0.93 2.26 -11.09
CA MET A 198 -2.27 1.70 -10.97
C MET A 198 -3.34 2.77 -10.67
N GLU A 199 -3.01 3.90 -10.04
CA GLU A 199 -3.98 4.96 -9.69
C GLU A 199 -4.14 6.01 -10.78
N VAL A 200 -3.06 6.37 -11.47
CA VAL A 200 -3.09 7.45 -12.47
C VAL A 200 -3.82 7.03 -13.75
N ARG A 201 -4.82 7.81 -14.16
CA ARG A 201 -5.62 7.56 -15.36
C ARG A 201 -5.36 8.58 -16.46
N GLN A 202 -4.96 9.78 -16.09
CA GLN A 202 -4.67 10.83 -17.06
C GLN A 202 -3.36 10.56 -17.79
N VAL A 203 -3.37 10.67 -19.12
CA VAL A 203 -2.23 10.42 -20.00
C VAL A 203 -1.02 11.30 -19.63
N GLU A 204 -1.25 12.50 -19.09
CA GLU A 204 -0.20 13.38 -18.58
C GLU A 204 0.58 12.71 -17.43
N TYR A 205 -0.12 12.21 -16.41
CA TYR A 205 0.51 11.55 -15.27
C TYR A 205 1.16 10.23 -15.64
N GLN A 206 0.57 9.48 -16.58
CA GLN A 206 1.17 8.26 -17.12
C GLN A 206 2.54 8.56 -17.73
N LYS A 207 2.65 9.58 -18.60
CA LYS A 207 3.92 10.02 -19.19
C LYS A 207 4.94 10.42 -18.13
N ARG A 208 4.51 11.12 -17.08
CA ARG A 208 5.36 11.49 -15.95
C ARG A 208 5.92 10.26 -15.22
N VAL A 209 5.10 9.25 -14.95
CA VAL A 209 5.56 7.96 -14.43
C VAL A 209 6.58 7.31 -15.37
N GLU A 210 6.34 7.30 -16.69
CA GLU A 210 7.29 6.72 -17.65
C GLU A 210 8.66 7.39 -17.58
N VAL A 211 8.70 8.72 -17.43
CA VAL A 211 9.96 9.49 -17.31
C VAL A 211 10.74 9.05 -16.07
N VAL A 212 10.08 8.95 -14.91
CA VAL A 212 10.74 8.54 -13.66
C VAL A 212 11.25 7.11 -13.74
N VAL A 213 10.46 6.18 -14.29
CA VAL A 213 10.87 4.77 -14.45
C VAL A 213 12.02 4.65 -15.46
N SER A 214 12.01 5.45 -16.52
CA SER A 214 13.10 5.50 -17.50
C SER A 214 14.40 6.06 -16.91
N ASP A 215 14.33 7.03 -16.00
CA ASP A 215 15.50 7.50 -15.26
C ASP A 215 16.10 6.39 -14.37
N ILE A 216 15.24 5.60 -13.71
CA ILE A 216 15.68 4.42 -12.94
C ILE A 216 16.31 3.37 -13.87
N ALA A 217 15.72 3.09 -15.02
CA ALA A 217 16.29 2.17 -16.02
C ALA A 217 17.67 2.65 -16.50
N GLY A 218 17.82 3.96 -16.75
CA GLY A 218 19.07 4.61 -17.15
C GLY A 218 20.21 4.46 -16.13
N LYS A 219 19.90 4.16 -14.87
CA LYS A 219 20.87 3.86 -13.80
C LYS A 219 21.35 2.39 -13.81
N GLY A 220 20.91 1.58 -14.78
CA GLY A 220 21.35 0.19 -14.97
C GLY A 220 20.36 -0.87 -14.48
N PHE A 221 19.14 -0.48 -14.09
CA PHE A 221 18.11 -1.40 -13.60
C PHE A 221 17.20 -1.88 -14.73
N ALA A 222 17.62 -2.91 -15.48
CA ALA A 222 16.83 -3.46 -16.60
C ALA A 222 15.41 -3.95 -16.20
N CYS A 223 15.20 -4.33 -14.93
CA CYS A 223 13.88 -4.68 -14.42
C CYS A 223 12.88 -3.53 -14.48
N ALA A 224 13.34 -2.26 -14.45
CA ALA A 224 12.49 -1.09 -14.56
C ALA A 224 11.78 -1.03 -15.93
N GLU A 225 12.45 -1.45 -17.02
CA GLU A 225 11.84 -1.51 -18.35
C GLU A 225 10.73 -2.57 -18.42
N SER A 226 10.96 -3.72 -17.78
CA SER A 226 9.93 -4.77 -17.68
C SER A 226 8.72 -4.28 -16.89
N MET A 227 8.96 -3.64 -15.73
CA MET A 227 7.88 -3.03 -14.93
C MET A 227 7.14 -1.92 -15.67
N LEU A 228 7.84 -1.10 -16.47
CA LEU A 228 7.19 -0.10 -17.32
C LEU A 228 6.26 -0.75 -18.36
N GLY A 229 6.66 -1.90 -18.91
CA GLY A 229 5.80 -2.72 -19.76
C GLY A 229 4.50 -3.09 -19.04
N ASP A 230 4.60 -3.58 -17.79
CA ASP A 230 3.43 -3.94 -16.98
C ASP A 230 2.55 -2.71 -16.67
N MET A 231 3.15 -1.55 -16.35
CA MET A 231 2.41 -0.30 -16.14
C MET A 231 1.62 0.13 -17.37
N ARG A 232 2.23 0.04 -18.56
CA ARG A 232 1.54 0.35 -19.83
C ARG A 232 0.41 -0.61 -20.12
N LEU A 233 0.58 -1.89 -19.81
CA LEU A 233 -0.50 -2.86 -19.89
C LEU A 233 -1.65 -2.48 -18.95
N LEU A 234 -1.37 -2.10 -17.70
CA LEU A 234 -2.39 -1.64 -16.75
C LEU A 234 -3.18 -0.44 -17.26
N TRP A 235 -2.53 0.50 -17.95
CA TRP A 235 -3.21 1.66 -18.54
C TRP A 235 -4.03 1.32 -19.79
N GLY A 236 -3.62 0.29 -20.53
CA GLY A 236 -4.36 -0.25 -21.67
C GLY A 236 -5.52 -1.16 -21.28
N LEU A 237 -5.60 -1.59 -20.00
CA LEU A 237 -6.76 -2.29 -19.47
C LEU A 237 -7.90 -1.29 -19.28
N ASP A 238 -8.88 -1.35 -20.18
CA ASP A 238 -10.13 -0.60 -20.08
C ASP A 238 -10.97 -1.18 -18.93
N TYR A 239 -10.73 -0.70 -17.70
CA TYR A 239 -11.41 -1.19 -16.49
C TYR A 239 -12.94 -1.04 -16.54
N ALA A 240 -13.46 -0.15 -17.41
CA ALA A 240 -14.89 0.00 -17.66
C ALA A 240 -15.53 -1.25 -18.30
N ALA A 241 -14.80 -2.01 -19.13
CA ALA A 241 -15.37 -3.16 -19.83
C ALA A 241 -15.42 -4.45 -18.98
N GLN A 242 -14.58 -4.56 -17.95
CA GLN A 242 -14.49 -5.77 -17.11
C GLN A 242 -15.44 -5.77 -15.91
N HIS A 243 -16.04 -4.63 -15.55
CA HIS A 243 -16.97 -4.54 -14.42
C HIS A 243 -18.44 -4.33 -14.82
N ASP A 244 -18.73 -3.97 -16.08
CA ASP A 244 -20.10 -4.03 -16.64
C ASP A 244 -20.50 -5.44 -17.10
N SER A 245 -19.56 -6.39 -17.13
CA SER A 245 -19.85 -7.79 -17.43
C SER A 245 -19.86 -8.62 -16.14
N SER A 246 -21.06 -8.77 -15.58
CA SER A 246 -21.48 -9.74 -14.56
C SER A 246 -20.90 -9.58 -13.16
N ILE A 247 -21.65 -8.89 -12.29
CA ILE A 247 -22.22 -9.39 -11.01
C ILE A 247 -23.09 -8.25 -10.45
N GLY A 248 -24.42 -8.43 -10.56
CA GLY A 248 -25.44 -7.54 -10.00
C GLY A 248 -26.74 -7.63 -10.79
N PRO A 249 -27.91 -7.91 -10.17
CA PRO A 249 -29.17 -7.92 -10.87
C PRO A 249 -29.49 -6.48 -11.32
N THR A 250 -29.81 -6.33 -12.60
CA THR A 250 -30.48 -5.15 -13.12
C THR A 250 -31.85 -5.06 -12.46
N CYS A 251 -32.07 -4.01 -11.65
CA CYS A 251 -33.40 -3.52 -11.37
C CYS A 251 -34.03 -2.92 -12.63
#